data_AF-A0A2E7MB69-F1
#
_entry.id   AF-A0A2E7MB69-F1
#
_cell.length_a   1.000
_cell.length_b   1.000
_cell.length_c   1.000
_cell.angle_alpha   90.00
_cell.angle_beta   90.00
_cell.angle_gamma   90.00
#
_symmetry.space_group_name_H-M   'P 1'
#
loop_
_entity.id
_entity.type
_entity.pdbx_description
1 polymer ?
#
loop_
_entity_poly.entity_id
_entity_poly.type
_entity_poly.pdbx_seq_one_letter_code
_entity_poly.pdbx_strand_id
1 'polypeptide(L)'
;MNCWRVQNLVAPFLEGLLPSAECTSVEEHLEGCPECQELVSGVAALPDLSPPSIGGVDEAALMDSLQQCIEQSIAESRADDFLPMGASPLEVDAEPTNRIAARGGARSGPLQISVGLAAAYLAVALLLAGGVVINHLRVRSLEASIASRDALIDALQDRLVTQEQPTFADYALVPGPSPVFLPAAAPGALSPFGNGTNDVSSRGGLAAPYRQVSLDGMPVIH
;
A
#
# COMPACT_ATOMS: atom_id res chain seq x y z
N MET A 1 20.99 -7.02 12.45
CA MET A 1 19.58 -6.63 12.18
C MET A 1 19.22 -6.94 10.72
N ASN A 2 17.94 -7.12 10.37
CA ASN A 2 17.50 -7.26 8.97
C ASN A 2 16.98 -5.92 8.41
N CYS A 3 17.10 -5.73 7.09
CA CYS A 3 16.76 -4.45 6.44
C CYS A 3 15.30 -4.02 6.68
N TRP A 4 14.35 -4.97 6.67
CA TRP A 4 12.93 -4.68 6.94
C TRP A 4 12.70 -4.08 8.32
N ARG A 5 13.43 -4.54 9.35
CA ARG A 5 13.27 -3.96 10.69
C ARG A 5 13.88 -2.57 10.75
N VAL A 6 15.03 -2.34 10.12
CA VAL A 6 15.64 -1.00 10.04
C VAL A 6 14.70 -0.01 9.34
N GLN A 7 14.06 -0.40 8.23
CA GLN A 7 13.07 0.44 7.54
C GLN A 7 11.93 0.90 8.46
N ASN A 8 11.43 0.05 9.35
CA ASN A 8 10.40 0.43 10.32
C ASN A 8 10.92 1.27 11.50
N LEU A 9 12.23 1.26 11.75
CA LEU A 9 12.85 2.01 12.84
C LEU A 9 13.52 3.31 12.39
N VAL A 10 13.55 3.64 11.10
CA VAL A 10 14.22 4.85 10.59
C VAL A 10 13.63 6.13 11.19
N ALA A 11 12.30 6.25 11.23
CA ALA A 11 11.64 7.42 11.81
C ALA A 11 12.00 7.61 13.30
N PRO A 12 11.75 6.65 14.21
CA PRO A 12 12.10 6.82 15.62
C PRO A 12 13.63 6.90 15.87
N PHE A 13 14.46 6.35 14.98
CA PHE A 13 15.91 6.53 15.02
C PHE A 13 16.31 7.99 14.78
N LEU A 14 15.78 8.60 13.71
CA LEU A 14 16.06 10.00 13.36
C LEU A 14 15.48 10.99 14.39
N GLU A 15 14.34 10.65 14.98
CA GLU A 15 13.73 11.43 16.07
C GLU A 15 14.43 11.23 17.43
N GLY A 16 15.37 10.29 17.53
CA GLY A 16 16.07 9.98 18.79
C GLY A 16 15.19 9.32 19.86
N LEU A 17 14.08 8.69 19.45
CA LEU A 17 13.10 8.04 20.34
C LEU A 17 13.44 6.57 20.63
N LEU A 18 14.44 6.00 19.95
CA LEU A 18 14.83 4.60 20.16
C LEU A 18 15.58 4.37 21.48
N PRO A 19 15.34 3.23 22.16
CA PRO A 19 16.20 2.76 23.23
C PRO A 19 17.65 2.59 22.77
N SER A 20 18.62 2.82 23.64
CA SER A 20 20.06 2.76 23.31
C SER A 20 20.48 1.45 22.66
N ALA A 21 19.94 0.31 23.11
CA ALA A 21 20.24 -0.99 22.53
C ALA A 21 19.79 -1.14 21.06
N GLU A 22 18.64 -0.55 20.70
CA GLU A 22 18.16 -0.58 19.31
C GLU A 22 18.92 0.42 18.44
N CYS A 23 19.29 1.58 19.02
CA CYS A 23 20.13 2.57 18.34
C CYS A 23 21.46 1.95 17.88
N THR A 24 22.19 1.27 18.78
CA THR A 24 23.44 0.58 18.43
C THR A 24 23.22 -0.50 17.39
N SER A 25 22.14 -1.28 17.48
CA SER A 25 21.85 -2.32 16.48
C SER A 25 21.50 -1.74 15.09
N VAL A 26 20.92 -0.54 15.02
CA VAL A 26 20.66 0.16 13.76
C VAL A 26 21.96 0.71 13.20
N GLU A 27 22.78 1.38 14.02
CA GLU A 27 24.10 1.90 13.63
C GLU A 27 25.00 0.81 13.04
N GLU A 28 25.16 -0.33 13.75
CA GLU A 28 25.93 -1.49 13.27
C GLU A 28 25.41 -2.02 11.92
N HIS A 29 24.10 -1.95 11.68
CA HIS A 29 23.53 -2.38 10.41
C HIS A 29 23.79 -1.37 9.29
N LEU A 30 23.72 -0.06 9.58
CA LEU A 30 23.98 0.99 8.60
C LEU A 30 25.44 0.99 8.15
N GLU A 31 26.38 0.58 9.01
CA GLU A 31 27.78 0.36 8.62
C GLU A 31 27.95 -0.80 7.64
N GLY A 32 27.11 -1.85 7.76
CA GLY A 32 27.19 -3.05 6.93
C GLY A 32 26.28 -3.06 5.70
N CYS A 33 25.32 -2.13 5.58
CA CYS A 33 24.30 -2.14 4.54
C CYS A 33 24.14 -0.77 3.87
N PRO A 34 24.73 -0.54 2.68
CA PRO A 34 24.68 0.74 2.00
C PRO A 34 23.26 1.13 1.55
N GLU A 35 22.40 0.16 1.24
CA GLU A 35 21.00 0.43 0.86
C GLU A 35 20.21 1.06 2.02
N CYS A 36 20.40 0.56 3.24
CA CYS A 36 19.76 1.15 4.42
C CYS A 36 20.37 2.51 4.78
N GLN A 37 21.67 2.71 4.53
CA GLN A 37 22.34 4.00 4.72
C GLN A 37 21.78 5.07 3.75
N GLU A 38 21.62 4.72 2.48
CA GLU A 38 21.01 5.60 1.48
C GLU A 38 19.57 5.95 1.87
N LEU A 39 18.78 4.97 2.34
CA LEU A 39 17.42 5.20 2.81
C LEU A 39 17.38 6.16 4.00
N VAL A 40 18.21 5.94 5.03
CA VAL A 40 18.26 6.81 6.21
C VAL A 40 18.71 8.23 5.82
N SER A 41 19.74 8.36 4.98
CA SER A 41 20.19 9.67 4.51
C SER A 41 19.15 10.39 3.65
N GLY A 42 18.39 9.66 2.82
CA GLY A 42 17.29 10.20 2.04
C GLY A 42 16.16 10.74 2.90
N VAL A 43 15.76 10.00 3.96
CA VAL A 43 14.74 10.47 4.91
C VAL A 43 15.27 11.64 5.74
N ALA A 44 16.52 11.60 6.19
CA ALA A 44 17.15 12.69 6.94
C ALA A 44 17.31 13.98 6.12
N ALA A 45 17.42 13.87 4.79
CA ALA A 45 17.52 15.00 3.88
C ALA A 45 16.16 15.61 3.51
N LEU A 46 15.04 14.97 3.86
CA LEU A 46 13.73 15.56 3.65
C LEU A 46 13.64 16.83 4.51
N PRO A 47 13.23 17.97 3.93
CA PRO A 47 12.96 19.16 4.73
C PRO A 47 11.91 18.79 5.77
N ASP A 48 12.04 19.35 6.97
CA ASP A 48 11.00 19.24 7.98
C ASP A 48 9.72 19.87 7.42
N LEU A 49 8.86 19.02 6.87
CA LEU A 49 7.53 19.37 6.40
C LEU A 49 6.66 19.49 7.64
N SER A 50 6.89 20.56 8.40
CA SER A 50 5.93 21.00 9.39
C SER A 50 4.58 21.10 8.67
N PRO A 51 3.56 20.32 9.09
CA PRO A 51 2.28 20.36 8.42
C PRO A 51 1.82 21.82 8.37
N PRO A 52 1.30 22.30 7.22
CA PRO A 52 0.90 23.69 7.09
C PRO A 52 -0.04 24.00 8.25
N SER A 53 0.30 25.01 9.05
CA SER A 53 -0.59 25.48 10.11
C SER A 53 -1.90 25.88 9.42
N ILE A 54 -2.95 25.08 9.64
CA ILE A 54 -4.28 25.33 9.08
C ILE A 54 -4.90 26.47 9.91
N GLY A 55 -4.33 27.67 9.76
CA GLY A 55 -4.77 28.85 10.47
C GLY A 55 -6.21 29.19 10.10
N GLY A 56 -7.08 29.26 11.10
CA GLY A 56 -8.46 29.74 10.95
C GLY A 56 -9.53 28.65 10.84
N VAL A 57 -9.16 27.36 10.87
CA VAL A 57 -10.14 26.31 11.15
C VAL A 57 -10.16 26.11 12.66
N ASP A 58 -11.35 26.23 13.26
CA ASP A 58 -11.55 25.89 14.67
C ASP A 58 -11.27 24.40 14.84
N GLU A 59 -10.06 24.08 15.30
CA GLU A 59 -9.58 22.71 15.47
C GLU A 59 -10.54 21.90 16.35
N ALA A 60 -11.18 22.55 17.33
CA ALA A 60 -12.20 21.91 18.16
C ALA A 60 -13.43 21.52 17.32
N ALA A 61 -13.93 22.41 16.47
CA ALA A 61 -15.07 22.11 15.60
C ALA A 61 -14.77 21.00 14.59
N LEU A 62 -13.54 20.95 14.06
CA LEU A 62 -13.11 19.89 13.15
C LEU A 62 -13.01 18.54 13.88
N MET A 63 -12.41 18.51 15.07
CA MET A 63 -12.30 17.31 15.89
C MET A 63 -13.68 16.80 16.34
N ASP A 64 -14.59 17.70 16.72
CA ASP A 64 -15.98 17.35 17.05
C ASP A 64 -16.70 16.74 15.84
N SER A 65 -16.54 17.32 14.65
CA SER A 65 -17.16 16.78 13.43
C SER A 65 -16.61 15.40 13.05
N LEU A 66 -15.31 15.18 13.24
CA LEU A 66 -14.67 13.90 13.00
C LEU A 66 -15.15 12.86 14.01
N GLN A 67 -15.20 13.23 15.29
CA GLN A 67 -15.71 12.36 16.35
C GLN A 67 -17.17 11.97 16.07
N GLN A 68 -18.01 12.92 15.70
CA GLN A 68 -19.41 12.66 15.36
C GLN A 68 -19.53 11.70 14.16
N CYS A 69 -18.68 11.85 13.15
CA CYS A 69 -18.64 10.97 11.98
C CYS A 69 -18.22 9.53 12.37
N ILE A 70 -17.24 9.37 13.27
CA ILE A 70 -16.81 8.06 13.79
C ILE A 70 -17.92 7.41 14.62
N GLU A 71 -18.55 8.17 15.52
CA GLU A 71 -19.66 7.68 16.35
C GLU A 71 -20.84 7.24 15.50
N GLN A 72 -21.18 8.01 14.46
CA GLN A 72 -22.20 7.64 13.50
C GLN A 72 -21.83 6.36 12.74
N SER A 73 -20.61 6.25 12.23
CA SER A 73 -20.15 5.04 11.52
C SER A 73 -20.18 3.79 12.41
N ILE A 74 -19.83 3.92 13.70
CA ILE A 74 -19.94 2.83 14.68
C ILE A 74 -21.41 2.47 14.94
N ALA A 75 -22.30 3.47 15.06
CA ALA A 75 -23.72 3.25 15.28
C ALA A 75 -24.38 2.53 14.09
N GLU A 76 -24.06 2.94 12.86
CA GLU A 76 -24.52 2.30 11.63
C GLU A 76 -24.01 0.85 11.53
N SER A 77 -22.72 0.63 11.83
CA SER A 77 -22.13 -0.73 11.85
C SER A 77 -22.80 -1.65 12.88
N ARG A 78 -23.25 -1.12 14.01
CA ARG A 78 -23.97 -1.89 15.05
C ARG A 78 -25.43 -2.17 14.67
N ALA A 79 -26.05 -1.33 13.86
CA ALA A 79 -27.42 -1.52 13.40
C ALA A 79 -27.51 -2.66 12.37
N ASP A 80 -26.50 -2.79 11.50
CA ASP A 80 -26.43 -3.87 10.50
C ASP A 80 -26.08 -5.25 11.09
N ASP A 81 -25.39 -5.30 12.23
CA ASP A 81 -25.16 -6.54 13.00
C ASP A 81 -26.42 -7.07 13.71
N PHE A 82 -27.54 -6.34 13.64
CA PHE A 82 -28.83 -6.70 14.24
C PHE A 82 -29.82 -7.28 13.23
N LEU A 83 -29.35 -7.97 12.18
CA LEU A 83 -30.20 -8.97 11.54
C LEU A 83 -30.40 -10.11 12.54
N PRO A 84 -31.63 -10.38 13.01
CA PRO A 84 -31.88 -11.62 13.73
C PRO A 84 -31.60 -12.74 12.75
N MET A 85 -30.44 -13.40 12.87
CA MET A 85 -30.28 -14.75 12.35
C MET A 85 -31.39 -15.55 13.03
N GLY A 86 -32.49 -15.70 12.28
CA GLY A 86 -33.67 -16.40 12.71
C GLY A 86 -33.21 -17.72 13.27
N ALA A 87 -33.46 -17.90 14.56
CA ALA A 87 -33.54 -19.20 15.17
C ALA A 87 -34.63 -19.95 14.39
N SER A 88 -34.24 -20.62 13.30
CA SER A 88 -34.97 -21.76 12.80
C SER A 88 -34.73 -22.85 13.83
N PRO A 89 -35.74 -23.27 14.61
CA PRO A 89 -35.63 -24.51 15.35
C PRO A 89 -35.62 -25.61 14.29
N LEU A 90 -34.42 -26.04 13.88
CA LEU A 90 -34.27 -27.30 13.20
C LEU A 90 -34.60 -28.37 14.24
N GLU A 91 -35.88 -28.74 14.31
CA GLU A 91 -36.32 -30.04 14.79
C GLU A 91 -35.60 -31.08 13.93
N VAL A 92 -34.43 -31.51 14.41
CA VAL A 92 -33.74 -32.68 13.90
C VAL A 92 -34.52 -33.87 14.40
N ASP A 93 -35.49 -34.32 13.61
CA ASP A 93 -36.11 -35.63 13.77
C ASP A 93 -35.00 -36.68 13.72
N ALA A 94 -34.71 -37.23 14.90
CA ALA A 94 -33.78 -38.32 15.08
C ALA A 94 -34.41 -39.61 14.54
N GLU A 95 -34.18 -39.92 13.27
CA GLU A 95 -34.44 -41.25 12.71
C GLU A 95 -33.20 -42.15 12.94
N PRO A 96 -33.27 -43.20 13.80
CA PRO A 96 -32.11 -44.03 14.09
C PRO A 96 -31.99 -45.14 13.04
N THR A 97 -31.49 -44.82 11.85
CA THR A 97 -31.20 -45.83 10.82
C THR A 97 -29.82 -46.44 11.06
N ASN A 98 -29.78 -47.36 12.01
CA ASN A 98 -28.57 -48.03 12.47
C ASN A 98 -28.53 -49.48 11.98
N ARG A 99 -28.13 -49.73 10.72
CA ARG A 99 -27.68 -51.06 10.26
C ARG A 99 -26.71 -50.96 9.07
N ILE A 100 -25.43 -50.68 9.37
CA ILE A 100 -24.32 -51.13 8.52
C ILE A 100 -23.49 -52.11 9.34
N ALA A 101 -23.56 -53.37 8.94
CA ALA A 101 -22.75 -54.45 9.48
C ALA A 101 -21.29 -54.25 9.05
N ALA A 102 -20.42 -53.88 9.99
CA ALA A 102 -18.98 -53.98 9.82
C ALA A 102 -18.50 -55.30 10.45
N ARG A 103 -17.99 -56.21 9.61
CA ARG A 103 -17.14 -57.33 10.05
C ARG A 103 -15.74 -57.05 9.52
N GLY A 104 -14.91 -56.43 10.35
CA GLY A 104 -13.51 -56.14 10.06
C GLY A 104 -12.89 -55.39 11.22
N GLY A 105 -12.24 -56.13 12.12
CA GLY A 105 -11.73 -55.63 13.38
C GLY A 105 -10.59 -54.63 13.23
N ALA A 106 -10.85 -53.40 13.67
CA ALA A 106 -9.84 -52.54 14.27
C ALA A 106 -10.45 -52.05 15.58
N ARG A 107 -9.71 -52.17 16.69
CA ARG A 107 -10.13 -51.68 18.00
C ARG A 107 -10.15 -50.14 17.97
N SER A 108 -11.26 -49.55 17.52
CA SER A 108 -11.59 -48.16 17.80
C SER A 108 -12.33 -48.11 19.13
N GLY A 109 -11.67 -47.59 20.16
CA GLY A 109 -12.40 -47.15 21.35
C GLY A 109 -13.39 -46.05 20.94
N PRO A 110 -14.61 -46.01 21.48
CA PRO A 110 -15.55 -44.95 21.19
C PRO A 110 -14.97 -43.64 21.72
N LEU A 111 -14.41 -42.83 20.81
CA LEU A 111 -14.17 -41.42 21.05
C LEU A 111 -15.55 -40.79 21.25
N GLN A 112 -15.97 -40.72 22.51
CA GLN A 112 -17.09 -39.88 22.93
C GLN A 112 -16.65 -38.43 22.73
N ILE A 113 -16.72 -37.96 21.49
CA ILE A 113 -16.60 -36.55 21.17
C ILE A 113 -17.80 -35.91 21.86
N SER A 114 -17.53 -35.30 23.01
CA SER A 114 -18.55 -34.57 23.76
C SER A 114 -19.25 -33.60 22.81
N VAL A 115 -20.58 -33.60 22.82
CA VAL A 115 -21.41 -32.76 21.93
C VAL A 115 -20.97 -31.29 21.97
N GLY A 116 -20.43 -30.83 23.10
CA GLY A 116 -19.87 -29.48 23.24
C GLY A 116 -18.67 -29.20 22.34
N LEU A 117 -17.83 -30.19 22.04
CA LEU A 117 -16.65 -30.02 21.20
C LEU A 117 -17.04 -29.89 19.72
N ALA A 118 -18.04 -30.63 19.26
CA ALA A 118 -18.59 -30.49 17.91
C ALA A 118 -19.25 -29.10 17.71
N ALA A 119 -20.00 -28.62 18.71
CA ALA A 119 -20.59 -27.28 18.67
C ALA A 119 -19.53 -26.17 18.62
N ALA A 120 -18.45 -26.30 19.39
CA ALA A 120 -17.34 -25.34 19.37
C ALA A 120 -16.67 -25.26 17.99
N TYR A 121 -16.40 -26.41 17.35
CA TYR A 121 -15.83 -26.43 15.99
C TYR A 121 -16.75 -25.79 14.97
N LEU A 122 -18.06 -26.05 15.05
CA LEU A 122 -19.03 -25.45 14.14
C LEU A 122 -19.09 -23.93 14.31
N ALA A 123 -19.05 -23.42 15.54
CA ALA A 123 -18.99 -21.99 15.81
C ALA A 123 -17.72 -21.34 15.22
N VAL A 124 -16.56 -21.96 15.40
CA VAL A 124 -15.29 -21.47 14.81
C VAL A 124 -15.36 -21.49 13.28
N ALA A 125 -15.90 -22.55 12.68
CA ALA A 125 -16.04 -22.65 11.24
C ALA A 125 -16.96 -21.55 10.68
N LEU A 126 -18.06 -21.25 11.36
CA LEU A 126 -18.98 -20.16 10.97
C LEU A 126 -18.33 -18.79 11.12
N LEU A 127 -17.56 -18.55 12.18
CA LEU A 127 -16.81 -17.30 12.36
C LEU A 127 -15.76 -17.11 11.26
N LEU A 128 -15.04 -18.17 10.89
CA LEU A 128 -14.08 -18.13 9.79
C LEU A 128 -14.79 -17.88 8.44
N ALA A 129 -15.88 -18.58 8.16
CA ALA A 129 -16.65 -18.36 6.94
C ALA A 129 -17.23 -16.94 6.86
N GLY A 130 -17.76 -16.42 7.96
CA GLY A 130 -18.24 -15.03 8.07
C GLY A 130 -17.11 -14.02 7.85
N GLY A 131 -15.94 -14.24 8.46
CA GLY A 131 -14.76 -13.41 8.26
C GLY A 131 -14.30 -13.37 6.79
N VAL A 132 -14.33 -14.50 6.09
CA VAL A 132 -14.01 -14.57 4.65
C VAL A 132 -15.00 -13.75 3.83
N VAL A 133 -16.30 -13.85 4.12
CA VAL A 133 -17.34 -13.08 3.41
C VAL A 133 -17.15 -11.57 3.64
N ILE A 134 -16.94 -11.15 4.89
CA ILE A 134 -16.71 -9.74 5.24
C ILE A 134 -15.45 -9.21 4.53
N ASN A 135 -14.38 -10.00 4.51
CA ASN A 135 -13.16 -9.62 3.81
C ASN A 135 -13.40 -9.46 2.30
N HIS A 136 -14.14 -10.38 1.68
CA HIS A 136 -14.49 -10.29 0.26
C HIS A 136 -15.32 -9.05 -0.07
N LEU A 137 -16.25 -8.67 0.81
CA LEU A 137 -17.02 -7.42 0.67
C LEU A 137 -16.12 -6.18 0.77
N ARG A 138 -15.14 -6.18 1.70
CA ARG A 138 -14.15 -5.09 1.80
C ARG A 138 -13.28 -4.98 0.55
N VAL A 139 -12.80 -6.10 0.02
CA VAL A 139 -12.01 -6.12 -1.22
C VAL A 139 -12.82 -5.52 -2.37
N ARG A 140 -14.08 -5.93 -2.55
CA ARG A 140 -14.96 -5.35 -3.59
C ARG A 140 -15.19 -3.85 -3.42
N SER A 141 -15.34 -3.39 -2.18
CA SER A 141 -15.46 -1.95 -1.88
C SER A 141 -14.19 -1.19 -2.26
N LEU A 142 -13.02 -1.73 -1.96
CA LEU A 142 -11.74 -1.14 -2.34
C LEU A 142 -11.55 -1.13 -3.87
N GLU A 143 -11.91 -2.22 -4.56
CA GLU A 143 -11.87 -2.29 -6.03
C GLU A 143 -12.76 -1.21 -6.66
N ALA A 144 -13.98 -1.02 -6.15
CA ALA A 144 -14.87 0.04 -6.62
C ALA A 144 -14.31 1.45 -6.36
N SER A 145 -13.65 1.65 -5.22
CA SER A 145 -12.99 2.93 -4.90
C SER A 145 -11.81 3.22 -5.82
N ILE A 146 -10.99 2.21 -6.13
CA ILE A 146 -9.87 2.32 -7.07
C ILE A 146 -10.40 2.65 -8.48
N ALA A 147 -11.40 1.90 -8.97
CA ALA A 147 -12.01 2.17 -10.27
C ALA A 147 -12.58 3.60 -10.38
N SER A 148 -13.14 4.14 -9.28
CA SER A 148 -13.60 5.53 -9.24
C SER A 148 -12.46 6.55 -9.30
N ARG A 149 -11.29 6.25 -8.70
CA ARG A 149 -10.11 7.14 -8.75
C ARG A 149 -9.48 7.12 -10.13
N ASP A 150 -9.39 5.95 -10.76
CA ASP A 150 -8.86 5.81 -12.11
C ASP A 150 -9.72 6.57 -13.13
N ALA A 151 -11.05 6.46 -13.03
CA ALA A 151 -11.96 7.24 -13.87
C ALA A 151 -11.78 8.76 -13.72
N LEU A 152 -11.43 9.24 -12.52
CA LEU A 152 -11.14 10.65 -12.27
C LEU A 152 -9.80 11.06 -12.89
N ILE A 153 -8.77 10.22 -12.76
CA ILE A 153 -7.46 10.44 -13.38
C ILE A 153 -7.60 10.52 -14.90
N ASP A 154 -8.31 9.58 -15.51
CA ASP A 154 -8.57 9.56 -16.95
C ASP A 154 -9.30 10.83 -17.40
N ALA A 155 -10.32 11.26 -16.64
CA ALA A 155 -11.05 12.49 -16.93
C ALA A 155 -10.16 13.76 -16.82
N LEU A 156 -9.21 13.79 -15.88
CA LEU A 156 -8.25 14.89 -15.77
C LEU A 156 -7.22 14.86 -16.90
N GLN A 157 -6.73 13.68 -17.28
CA GLN A 157 -5.83 13.53 -18.42
C GLN A 157 -6.49 13.97 -19.73
N ASP A 158 -7.75 13.58 -19.97
CA ASP A 158 -8.51 13.99 -21.15
C ASP A 158 -8.70 15.52 -21.21
N ARG A 159 -8.97 16.15 -20.06
CA ARG A 159 -9.03 17.61 -19.95
C ARG A 159 -7.69 18.28 -20.23
N LEU A 160 -6.59 17.73 -19.75
CA LEU A 160 -5.25 18.26 -20.02
C LEU A 160 -4.90 18.17 -21.51
N VAL A 161 -5.16 17.03 -22.15
CA VAL A 161 -4.93 16.84 -23.59
C VAL A 161 -5.80 17.79 -24.42
N THR A 162 -7.06 17.99 -24.02
CA THR A 162 -7.97 18.92 -24.71
C THR A 162 -7.58 20.38 -24.49
N GLN A 163 -7.06 20.74 -23.31
CA GLN A 163 -6.64 22.10 -22.98
C GLN A 163 -5.25 22.44 -23.57
N GLU A 164 -4.37 21.45 -23.72
CA GLU A 164 -3.08 21.54 -24.41
C GLU A 164 -3.20 21.41 -25.93
N GLN A 165 -4.39 21.55 -26.52
CA GLN A 165 -4.51 22.06 -27.89
C GLN A 165 -4.48 23.59 -27.83
N PRO A 166 -3.30 24.23 -27.82
CA PRO A 166 -3.26 25.65 -28.08
C PRO A 166 -3.89 25.85 -29.45
N THR A 167 -4.80 26.81 -29.51
CA THR A 167 -5.24 27.48 -30.73
C THR A 167 -4.03 28.18 -31.35
N PHE A 168 -3.07 27.40 -31.86
CA PHE A 168 -1.87 27.86 -32.56
C PHE A 168 -2.20 28.42 -33.95
N ALA A 169 -3.50 28.44 -34.31
CA ALA A 169 -3.99 28.90 -35.59
C ALA A 169 -4.06 30.44 -35.73
N ASP A 170 -3.86 31.21 -34.65
CA ASP A 170 -3.98 32.69 -34.70
C ASP A 170 -2.71 33.47 -34.34
N TYR A 171 -1.54 32.82 -34.28
CA TYR A 171 -0.27 33.55 -34.42
C TYR A 171 0.01 33.82 -35.91
N ALA A 172 -0.98 34.38 -36.60
CA ALA A 172 -0.78 34.99 -37.91
C ALA A 172 0.17 36.17 -37.72
N LEU A 173 1.44 35.96 -38.05
CA LEU A 173 2.32 36.94 -38.70
C LEU A 173 2.19 38.38 -38.16
N VAL A 174 2.45 38.60 -36.88
CA VAL A 174 2.93 39.92 -36.46
C VAL A 174 4.41 39.95 -36.83
N PRO A 175 4.86 40.81 -37.77
CA PRO A 175 6.29 40.98 -38.07
C PRO A 175 6.96 41.64 -36.87
N GLY A 176 7.35 40.81 -35.89
CA GLY A 176 8.17 41.21 -34.77
C GLY A 176 9.63 41.40 -35.18
N PRO A 177 10.38 42.29 -34.49
CA PRO A 177 11.74 42.64 -34.86
C PRO A 177 12.67 41.42 -34.83
N SER A 178 13.44 41.30 -35.91
CA SER A 178 14.50 40.33 -36.14
C SER A 178 15.26 39.92 -34.88
N PRO A 179 15.51 38.61 -34.64
CA PRO A 179 16.33 38.17 -33.52
C PRO A 179 17.72 38.79 -33.64
N VAL A 180 18.10 39.58 -32.63
CA VAL A 180 19.47 40.08 -32.49
C VAL A 180 20.32 38.88 -32.11
N PHE A 181 21.05 38.33 -33.09
CA PHE A 181 22.12 37.38 -32.84
C PHE A 181 23.22 38.09 -32.07
N LEU A 182 23.29 37.84 -30.76
CA LEU A 182 24.48 38.20 -30.00
C LEU A 182 25.64 37.34 -30.53
N PRO A 183 26.76 37.95 -30.95
CA PRO A 183 27.92 37.21 -31.42
C PRO A 183 28.41 36.30 -30.29
N ALA A 184 28.63 35.03 -30.62
CA ALA A 184 29.27 34.06 -29.76
C ALA A 184 30.59 34.64 -29.26
N ALA A 185 30.64 35.03 -27.99
CA ALA A 185 31.88 35.33 -27.32
C ALA A 185 32.68 34.02 -27.25
N ALA A 186 33.74 33.99 -28.05
CA ALA A 186 34.67 32.88 -28.22
C ALA A 186 35.49 32.64 -26.92
N PRO A 187 36.16 31.47 -26.82
CA PRO A 187 36.56 30.83 -25.58
C PRO A 187 37.88 31.38 -25.02
N GLY A 188 37.90 31.63 -23.71
CA GLY A 188 39.11 31.91 -22.94
C GLY A 188 39.68 30.63 -22.32
N ALA A 189 40.90 30.31 -22.70
CA ALA A 189 41.68 29.15 -22.34
C ALA A 189 42.16 29.11 -20.86
N LEU A 190 42.82 27.99 -20.52
CA LEU A 190 43.60 27.61 -19.31
C LEU A 190 42.83 26.61 -18.41
N SER A 191 43.26 25.36 -18.15
CA SER A 191 44.57 24.71 -18.26
C SER A 191 44.44 23.18 -18.40
N PRO A 192 45.50 22.50 -18.89
CA PRO A 192 45.58 21.04 -19.02
C PRO A 192 46.13 20.42 -17.73
N PHE A 193 45.63 19.26 -17.32
CA PHE A 193 46.36 18.15 -16.66
C PHE A 193 45.34 17.18 -16.05
N GLY A 194 45.40 15.91 -16.46
CA GLY A 194 44.67 14.84 -15.76
C GLY A 194 44.26 13.69 -16.67
N ASN A 195 45.22 12.83 -17.01
CA ASN A 195 44.99 11.52 -17.62
C ASN A 195 43.93 10.72 -16.84
N GLY A 196 42.98 10.15 -17.57
CA GLY A 196 42.00 9.20 -17.06
C GLY A 196 41.21 8.59 -18.20
N THR A 197 41.86 7.73 -18.98
CA THR A 197 41.21 6.88 -19.99
C THR A 197 40.21 5.97 -19.30
N ASN A 198 38.92 6.15 -19.57
CA ASN A 198 37.93 5.08 -19.49
C ASN A 198 37.07 5.16 -20.75
N ASP A 199 37.42 4.28 -21.69
CA ASP A 199 36.53 3.81 -22.75
C ASP A 199 35.27 3.24 -22.10
N VAL A 200 34.11 3.87 -22.32
CA VAL A 200 32.84 3.15 -22.37
C VAL A 200 32.09 3.64 -23.60
N SER A 201 32.03 2.73 -24.56
CA SER A 201 31.30 2.87 -25.81
C SER A 201 29.84 3.22 -25.56
N SER A 202 29.43 4.33 -26.17
CA SER A 202 28.07 4.64 -26.53
C SER A 202 27.48 3.53 -27.41
N ARG A 203 26.43 2.87 -26.93
CA ARG A 203 25.45 2.24 -27.82
C ARG A 203 24.06 2.58 -27.30
N GLY A 204 23.35 3.34 -28.11
CA GLY A 204 22.07 3.96 -27.78
C GLY A 204 20.94 2.98 -27.48
N GLY A 205 19.95 3.52 -26.79
CA GLY A 205 18.69 2.88 -26.48
C GLY A 205 17.92 3.72 -25.48
N LEU A 206 17.20 4.73 -25.97
CA LEU A 206 16.11 5.37 -25.23
C LEU A 206 15.03 4.29 -25.00
N ALA A 207 15.03 3.70 -23.81
CA ALA A 207 13.97 2.82 -23.33
C ALA A 207 13.59 3.23 -21.90
N ALA A 208 12.29 3.37 -21.68
CA ALA A 208 11.65 3.89 -20.48
C ALA A 208 12.02 3.12 -19.19
N PRO A 209 12.05 3.78 -18.02
CA PRO A 209 12.31 3.12 -16.75
C PRO A 209 11.00 2.55 -16.15
N TYR A 210 10.44 1.50 -16.77
CA TYR A 210 9.55 0.59 -16.07
C TYR A 210 10.24 -0.76 -15.99
N ARG A 211 10.93 -0.99 -14.88
CA ARG A 211 11.53 -2.27 -14.52
C ARG A 211 10.39 -3.24 -14.22
N GLN A 212 10.02 -4.07 -15.20
CA GLN A 212 9.13 -5.20 -14.97
C GLN A 212 9.76 -6.10 -13.90
N VAL A 213 9.11 -6.18 -12.75
CA VAL A 213 9.41 -7.20 -11.73
C VAL A 213 8.88 -8.51 -12.29
N SER A 214 9.80 -9.38 -12.74
CA SER A 214 9.44 -10.75 -13.11
C SER A 214 9.04 -11.51 -11.85
N LEU A 215 7.80 -12.01 -11.84
CA LEU A 215 7.23 -12.86 -10.78
C LEU A 215 7.49 -14.36 -11.04
N ASP A 216 8.39 -14.70 -11.97
CA ASP A 216 8.83 -16.08 -12.18
C ASP A 216 9.73 -16.52 -11.01
N GLY A 217 9.12 -17.08 -9.97
CA GLY A 217 9.86 -17.69 -8.87
C GLY A 217 9.13 -17.85 -7.54
N MET A 218 7.88 -17.37 -7.41
CA MET A 218 7.14 -17.61 -6.16
C MET A 218 6.62 -19.06 -6.10
N PRO A 219 7.02 -19.85 -5.10
CA PRO A 219 6.51 -21.20 -4.92
C PRO A 219 5.02 -21.14 -4.55
N VAL A 220 4.18 -21.78 -5.37
CA VAL A 220 2.78 -22.04 -5.05
C VAL A 220 2.76 -23.04 -3.89
N ILE A 221 2.36 -22.58 -2.71
CA ILE A 221 2.08 -23.43 -1.57
C ILE A 221 0.70 -24.06 -1.84
N HIS A 222 0.70 -25.37 -2.11
CA HIS A 222 -0.51 -26.19 -2.16
C HIS A 222 -0.97 -26.58 -0.76
#